data_AF-A0A356XHQ6-F1
#
_entry.id   AF-A0A356XHQ6-F1
#
_cell.length_a   1.000
_cell.length_b   1.000
_cell.length_c   1.000
_cell.angle_alpha   90.00
_cell.angle_beta   90.00
_cell.angle_gamma   90.00
#
_symmetry.space_group_name_H-M   'P 1'
#
loop_
_entity.id
_entity.type
_entity.pdbx_description
1 polymer ?
#
loop_
_entity_poly.entity_id
_entity_poly.type
_entity_poly.pdbx_seq_one_letter_code
_entity_poly.pdbx_strand_id
1 'polypeptide(L)'
;MVHTVLSRILEMFFDLFFTFGHMVNNNSFPKPLTREEEARYIEEWRNGSKEARNILIERNLRLVAHVVKKYNNGQEDMDDLISIGTIGLIKAINTFNNR
;
A
#
# COMPACT_ATOMS: atom_id res chain seq x y z
N MET A 1 12.72 31.43 2.62
CA MET A 1 13.47 30.87 1.47
C MET A 1 13.67 29.36 1.62
N VAL A 2 14.32 28.87 2.69
CA VAL A 2 14.55 27.42 2.90
C VAL A 2 13.26 26.62 3.07
N HIS A 3 12.28 27.13 3.85
CA HIS A 3 10.97 26.48 4.02
C HIS A 3 10.17 26.37 2.72
N THR A 4 10.23 27.39 1.86
CA THR A 4 9.55 27.41 0.55
C THR A 4 10.22 26.47 -0.46
N VAL A 5 11.54 26.30 -0.36
CA VAL A 5 12.28 25.34 -1.18
C VAL A 5 12.00 23.91 -0.73
N LEU A 6 11.95 23.67 0.59
CA LEU A 6 11.62 22.37 1.16
C LEU A 6 10.18 21.94 0.83
N SER A 7 9.22 22.86 0.92
CA SER A 7 7.83 22.58 0.55
C SER A 7 7.70 22.26 -0.95
N ARG A 8 8.42 22.98 -1.81
CA ARG A 8 8.44 22.70 -3.26
C ARG A 8 9.10 21.38 -3.62
N ILE A 9 10.14 20.98 -2.88
CA ILE A 9 10.77 19.67 -3.05
C ILE A 9 9.79 18.57 -2.61
N LEU A 10 9.09 18.76 -1.50
CA LEU A 10 8.08 17.82 -1.00
C LEU A 10 6.89 17.70 -1.96
N GLU A 11 6.39 18.82 -2.50
CA GLU A 11 5.38 18.86 -3.56
C GLU A 11 5.86 18.12 -4.80
N MET A 12 7.12 18.32 -5.21
CA MET A 12 7.72 17.55 -6.33
C MET A 12 7.74 16.04 -6.07
N PHE A 13 8.00 15.60 -4.83
CA PHE A 13 7.95 14.18 -4.47
C PHE A 13 6.52 13.64 -4.47
N PHE A 14 5.55 14.45 -4.03
CA PHE A 14 4.13 14.10 -4.04
C PHE A 14 3.59 14.03 -5.47
N ASP A 15 3.93 15.01 -6.31
CA ASP A 15 3.64 15.04 -7.74
C ASP A 15 4.32 13.90 -8.48
N LEU A 16 5.53 13.49 -8.06
CA LEU A 16 6.19 12.31 -8.62
C LEU A 16 5.38 11.05 -8.28
N PHE A 17 4.94 10.90 -7.04
CA PHE A 17 4.07 9.78 -6.62
C PHE A 17 2.73 9.80 -7.37
N PHE A 18 2.11 10.97 -7.52
CA PHE A 18 0.80 11.14 -8.17
C PHE A 18 0.88 11.00 -9.70
N THR A 19 1.92 11.55 -10.33
CA THR A 19 2.16 11.45 -11.79
C THR A 19 2.56 10.03 -12.17
N PHE A 20 3.36 9.32 -11.34
CA PHE A 20 3.55 7.88 -11.51
C PHE A 20 2.25 7.09 -11.27
N GLY A 21 1.38 7.54 -10.35
CA GLY A 21 0.05 6.96 -10.13
C GLY A 21 -0.90 7.11 -11.33
N HIS A 22 -0.90 8.27 -12.00
CA HIS A 22 -1.74 8.55 -13.17
C HIS A 22 -1.22 7.95 -14.49
N MET A 23 0.04 7.54 -14.56
CA MET A 23 0.59 6.79 -15.70
C MET A 23 0.21 5.31 -15.71
N VAL A 24 -0.60 4.82 -14.76
CA VAL A 24 -1.08 3.44 -14.80
C VAL A 24 -2.57 3.37 -15.09
N ASN A 25 -2.85 3.31 -16.40
CA ASN A 25 -4.11 2.89 -16.96
C ASN A 25 -4.31 1.37 -16.72
N ASN A 26 -5.39 1.01 -16.01
CA ASN A 26 -5.98 -0.33 -15.78
C ASN A 26 -5.14 -1.49 -15.18
N ASN A 27 -3.84 -1.32 -14.87
CA ASN A 27 -2.96 -2.36 -14.30
C ASN A 27 -2.08 -1.90 -13.10
N SER A 28 -2.52 -0.92 -12.31
CA SER A 28 -1.69 -0.19 -11.31
C SER A 28 -1.27 -1.00 -10.11
N PHE A 29 -1.98 -2.08 -9.81
CA PHE A 29 -1.60 -2.98 -8.74
C PHE A 29 -1.05 -4.27 -9.32
N PRO A 30 0.00 -4.85 -8.71
CA PRO A 30 0.45 -6.17 -9.08
C PRO A 30 -0.71 -7.17 -8.97
N LYS A 31 -0.64 -8.28 -9.71
CA LYS A 31 -1.68 -9.32 -9.64
C LYS A 31 -1.82 -9.81 -8.18
N PRO A 32 -2.95 -10.38 -7.76
CA PRO A 32 -3.00 -11.06 -6.47
C PRO A 32 -2.01 -12.24 -6.45
N LEU A 33 -1.61 -12.68 -5.27
CA LEU A 33 -0.91 -13.95 -5.10
C LEU A 33 -1.91 -15.11 -5.20
N THR A 34 -1.48 -16.28 -5.65
CA THR A 34 -2.26 -17.50 -5.40
C THR A 34 -2.18 -17.87 -3.92
N ARG A 35 -3.05 -18.77 -3.46
CA ARG A 35 -3.04 -19.23 -2.05
C ARG A 35 -1.72 -19.90 -1.69
N GLU A 36 -1.14 -20.64 -2.63
CA GLU A 36 0.12 -21.35 -2.45
C GLU A 36 1.30 -20.36 -2.36
N GLU A 37 1.30 -19.33 -3.21
CA GLU A 37 2.31 -18.27 -3.14
C GLU A 37 2.19 -17.45 -1.85
N GLU A 38 0.97 -17.11 -1.45
CA GLU A 38 0.71 -16.37 -0.22
C GLU A 38 1.17 -17.16 1.00
N ALA A 39 0.84 -18.45 1.09
CA ALA A 39 1.33 -19.33 2.15
C ALA A 39 2.86 -19.40 2.19
N ARG A 40 3.51 -19.47 1.02
CA ARG A 40 4.98 -19.45 0.93
C ARG A 40 5.57 -18.16 1.49
N TYR A 41 5.08 -17.00 1.05
CA TYR A 41 5.60 -15.71 1.51
C TYR A 41 5.29 -15.44 2.99
N ILE A 42 4.15 -15.94 3.51
CA ILE A 42 3.86 -15.88 4.95
C ILE A 42 4.91 -16.67 5.72
N GLU A 43 5.25 -17.88 5.28
CA GLU A 43 6.26 -18.69 5.94
C GLU A 43 7.66 -18.07 5.83
N GLU A 44 8.04 -17.53 4.68
CA GLU A 44 9.29 -16.77 4.52
C GLU A 44 9.35 -15.55 5.45
N TRP A 45 8.24 -14.81 5.58
CA TRP A 45 8.16 -13.68 6.52
C TRP A 45 8.31 -14.12 7.96
N ARG A 46 7.68 -15.24 8.37
CA ARG A 46 7.83 -15.82 9.71
C ARG A 46 9.28 -16.23 10.01
N ASN A 47 10.00 -16.66 8.98
CA ASN A 47 11.43 -16.94 9.04
C ASN A 47 12.32 -15.69 8.98
N GLY A 48 11.73 -14.49 8.95
CA GLY A 48 12.42 -13.19 9.05
C GLY A 48 12.66 -12.46 7.72
N SER A 49 12.13 -12.96 6.59
CA SER A 49 12.31 -12.34 5.27
C SER A 49 11.53 -11.03 5.14
N LYS A 50 12.22 -9.89 5.16
CA LYS A 50 11.60 -8.58 4.97
C LYS A 50 11.08 -8.40 3.55
N GLU A 51 11.72 -9.05 2.60
CA GLU A 51 11.34 -9.08 1.19
C GLU A 51 9.97 -9.76 1.03
N ALA A 52 9.77 -10.91 1.68
CA ALA A 52 8.48 -11.60 1.67
C ALA A 52 7.36 -10.74 2.27
N ARG A 53 7.65 -10.01 3.36
CA ARG A 53 6.72 -9.02 3.92
C ARG A 53 6.36 -7.92 2.93
N ASN A 54 7.34 -7.35 2.24
CA ASN A 54 7.09 -6.28 1.27
C ASN A 54 6.23 -6.79 0.11
N ILE A 55 6.50 -8.01 -0.38
CA ILE A 55 5.67 -8.67 -1.39
C ILE A 55 4.23 -8.84 -0.88
N LEU A 56 4.04 -9.34 0.34
CA LEU A 56 2.70 -9.49 0.92
C LEU A 56 1.95 -8.14 1.00
N ILE A 57 2.63 -7.05 1.34
CA ILE A 57 2.03 -5.71 1.38
C ILE A 57 1.63 -5.28 -0.03
N GLU A 58 2.57 -5.25 -0.97
CA GLU A 58 2.36 -4.75 -2.33
C GLU A 58 1.26 -5.51 -3.08
N ARG A 59 1.23 -6.84 -2.93
CA ARG A 59 0.25 -7.72 -3.59
C ARG A 59 -1.16 -7.57 -3.01
N ASN A 60 -1.29 -6.99 -1.81
CA ASN A 60 -2.55 -6.73 -1.13
C ASN A 60 -2.97 -5.25 -1.12
N LEU A 61 -2.19 -4.31 -1.68
CA LEU A 61 -2.59 -2.89 -1.76
C LEU A 61 -3.90 -2.66 -2.53
N ARG A 62 -4.21 -3.52 -3.52
CA ARG A 62 -5.50 -3.48 -4.24
C ARG A 62 -6.69 -3.63 -3.27
N LEU A 63 -6.54 -4.42 -2.20
CA LEU A 63 -7.58 -4.62 -1.19
C LEU A 63 -7.87 -3.30 -0.45
N VAL A 64 -6.83 -2.56 -0.08
CA VAL A 64 -6.97 -1.25 0.58
C VAL A 64 -7.79 -0.31 -0.28
N ALA A 65 -7.44 -0.17 -1.57
CA ALA A 65 -8.17 0.68 -2.50
C ALA A 65 -9.65 0.27 -2.64
N HIS A 66 -9.95 -1.03 -2.68
CA HIS A 66 -11.33 -1.53 -2.74
C HIS A 66 -12.11 -1.25 -1.46
N VAL A 67 -11.50 -1.44 -0.29
CA VAL A 67 -12.12 -1.19 1.00
C VAL A 67 -12.39 0.30 1.17
N VAL A 68 -11.41 1.16 0.92
CA VAL A 68 -11.58 2.62 1.00
C VAL A 68 -12.67 3.09 0.05
N LYS A 69 -12.67 2.65 -1.21
CA LYS A 69 -13.73 3.00 -2.16
C LYS A 69 -15.12 2.58 -1.69
N LYS A 70 -15.24 1.47 -0.95
CA LYS A 70 -16.52 0.97 -0.41
C LYS A 70 -17.00 1.77 0.81
N TYR A 71 -16.09 2.22 1.67
CA TYR A 71 -16.43 2.86 2.95
C TYR A 71 -16.23 4.38 2.96
N ASN A 72 -15.73 4.96 1.87
CA ASN A 72 -15.65 6.41 1.73
C ASN A 72 -17.06 7.00 1.61
N ASN A 73 -17.50 7.67 2.68
CA ASN A 73 -18.79 8.37 2.75
C ASN A 73 -18.69 9.85 2.31
N GLY A 74 -17.55 10.28 1.75
CA GLY A 74 -17.28 11.64 1.27
C GLY A 74 -16.94 12.66 2.35
N GLN A 75 -16.83 12.23 3.62
CA GLN A 75 -16.50 13.11 4.75
C GLN A 75 -14.99 13.24 5.00
N GLU A 76 -14.20 12.26 4.56
CA GLU A 76 -12.75 12.20 4.75
C GLU A 76 -12.05 12.22 3.39
N ASP A 77 -10.81 12.73 3.38
CA ASP A 77 -9.97 12.70 2.18
C ASP A 77 -9.68 11.23 1.79
N MET A 78 -9.81 10.93 0.49
CA MET A 78 -9.55 9.60 -0.02
C MET A 78 -8.08 9.20 0.19
N ASP A 79 -7.15 10.15 0.10
CA ASP A 79 -5.72 9.88 0.27
C ASP A 79 -5.37 9.58 1.74
N ASP A 80 -6.07 10.23 2.69
CA ASP A 80 -5.96 9.94 4.12
C ASP A 80 -6.48 8.53 4.44
N LEU A 81 -7.64 8.18 3.88
CA LEU A 81 -8.22 6.84 4.02
C LEU A 81 -7.31 5.75 3.45
N ILE A 82 -6.70 6.00 2.28
CA ILE A 82 -5.72 5.07 1.68
C ILE A 82 -4.49 4.92 2.58
N SER A 83 -3.99 6.02 3.14
CA SER A 83 -2.85 6.01 4.06
C SER A 83 -3.16 5.19 5.33
N ILE A 84 -4.30 5.46 5.98
CA ILE A 84 -4.76 4.73 7.16
C ILE A 84 -4.96 3.24 6.84
N GLY A 85 -5.62 2.93 5.73
CA GLY A 85 -5.84 1.55 5.29
C GLY A 85 -4.53 0.80 5.01
N THR A 86 -3.53 1.47 4.46
CA THR A 86 -2.19 0.90 4.21
C THR A 86 -1.46 0.61 5.52
N ILE A 87 -1.53 1.50 6.51
CA ILE A 87 -1.00 1.24 7.87
C ILE A 87 -1.71 0.04 8.50
N GLY A 88 -3.03 -0.05 8.33
CA GLY A 88 -3.83 -1.19 8.79
C GLY A 88 -3.39 -2.51 8.16
N LEU A 89 -3.18 -2.54 6.84
CA LEU A 89 -2.65 -3.70 6.10
C LEU A 89 -1.27 -4.11 6.61
N ILE A 90 -0.36 -3.16 6.76
CA ILE A 90 0.99 -3.40 7.30
C ILE A 90 0.91 -4.05 8.68
N LYS A 91 0.06 -3.51 9.57
CA LYS A 91 -0.14 -4.05 10.90
C LYS A 91 -0.71 -5.47 10.84
N ALA A 92 -1.70 -5.71 9.98
CA ALA A 92 -2.31 -7.02 9.80
C ALA A 92 -1.28 -8.08 9.38
N ILE A 93 -0.41 -7.77 8.42
CA ILE A 93 0.68 -8.67 7.97
C ILE A 93 1.69 -8.93 9.10
N ASN A 94 2.07 -7.89 9.86
CA ASN A 94 3.00 -8.04 10.98
C ASN A 94 2.45 -8.95 12.10
N THR A 95 1.13 -9.00 12.28
CA THR A 95 0.47 -9.79 13.34
C THR A 95 -0.21 -11.05 12.83
N PHE A 96 -0.08 -11.36 11.53
CA PHE A 96 -0.78 -12.49 10.92
C PHE A 96 -0.28 -13.82 11.50
N ASN A 97 -1.21 -14.66 11.94
CA ASN A 97 -0.91 -15.99 12.46
C ASN A 97 -1.81 -17.03 11.77
N ASN A 98 -1.19 -17.98 11.09
CA ASN A 98 -1.87 -19.09 10.43
C ASN A 98 -2.20 -20.15 11.50
N ARG A 99 -3.37 -20.02 12.15
CA ARG A 99 -3.90 -21.02 13.10
C ARG A 99 -4.64 -22.13 12.37
#